data_AF-A0A6I8M226-F1
#
_entry.id   AF-A0A6I8M226-F1
#
_cell.length_a   1.000
_cell.length_b   1.000
_cell.length_c   1.000
_cell.angle_alpha   90.00
_cell.angle_beta   90.00
_cell.angle_gamma   90.00
#
_symmetry.space_group_name_H-M   'P 1'
#
loop_
_entity.id
_entity.type
_entity.pdbx_description
1 polymer ?
#
loop_
_entity_poly.entity_id
_entity_poly.type
_entity_poly.pdbx_seq_one_letter_code
_entity_poly.pdbx_strand_id
1 'polypeptide(L)'
;MLRLAGFLQLAISLLARLFARNQSWTLADLAAGSSASLLSLAAEHVSVAAAFEVSYRHLDPNGQRMFRLLGLHPGTTTDGYAASALAGTSLTEAAGQLDGLHGEGLLIDTGHRRYGMHDLLRRYARDCSAAGPAKESRRALKRLMDYYQYAAARAGARLARQTQPGPVPAAPEGLAAAPGSG
;
A
#
# COMPACT_ATOMS: atom_id res chain seq x y z
N MET A 1 -9.22 -21.46 -3.20
CA MET A 1 -9.32 -21.78 -1.76
C MET A 1 -8.27 -21.10 -0.87
N LEU A 2 -7.08 -20.67 -1.34
CA LEU A 2 -6.05 -20.05 -0.47
C LEU A 2 -6.38 -18.64 0.09
N ARG A 3 -7.25 -17.85 -0.54
CA ARG A 3 -7.58 -16.50 -0.05
C ARG A 3 -8.34 -16.53 1.29
N LEU A 4 -9.15 -17.56 1.54
CA LEU A 4 -9.96 -17.68 2.75
C LEU A 4 -9.13 -17.92 4.01
N ALA A 5 -8.06 -18.72 3.91
CA ALA A 5 -7.16 -18.97 5.04
C ALA A 5 -6.46 -17.68 5.52
N GLY A 6 -6.05 -16.81 4.57
CA GLY A 6 -5.43 -15.53 4.92
C GLY A 6 -6.38 -14.56 5.63
N PHE A 7 -7.69 -14.64 5.38
CA PHE A 7 -8.69 -13.81 6.05
C PHE A 7 -8.86 -14.19 7.52
N LEU A 8 -8.93 -15.49 7.81
CA LEU A 8 -9.12 -15.98 9.17
C LEU A 8 -7.87 -15.73 10.04
N GLN A 9 -6.68 -15.91 9.50
CA GLN A 9 -5.43 -15.66 10.24
C GLN A 9 -5.23 -14.17 10.58
N LEU A 10 -5.61 -13.27 9.67
CA LEU A 10 -5.59 -11.84 9.93
C LEU A 10 -6.62 -11.45 11.00
N ALA A 11 -7.85 -11.98 10.88
CA ALA A 11 -8.92 -11.77 11.85
C ALA A 11 -8.47 -12.17 13.27
N ILE A 12 -7.92 -13.38 13.40
CA ILE A 12 -7.41 -13.90 14.66
C ILE A 12 -6.23 -13.06 15.18
N SER A 13 -5.31 -12.65 14.31
CA SER A 13 -4.16 -11.82 14.71
C SER A 13 -4.56 -10.44 15.22
N LEU A 14 -5.57 -9.82 14.61
CA LEU A 14 -6.07 -8.52 15.02
C LEU A 14 -6.84 -8.61 16.34
N LEU A 15 -7.72 -9.61 16.46
CA LEU A 15 -8.45 -9.90 17.69
C LEU A 15 -7.50 -10.27 18.85
N ALA A 16 -6.46 -11.06 18.58
CA ALA A 16 -5.45 -11.42 19.58
C ALA A 16 -4.65 -10.20 20.05
N ARG A 17 -4.25 -9.30 19.14
CA ARG A 17 -3.59 -8.03 19.52
C ARG A 17 -4.52 -7.12 20.33
N LEU A 18 -5.79 -7.07 19.95
CA LEU A 18 -6.77 -6.29 20.68
C LEU A 18 -6.97 -6.81 22.11
N PHE A 19 -7.08 -8.14 22.26
CA PHE A 19 -7.23 -8.80 23.56
C PHE A 19 -5.97 -8.68 24.44
N ALA A 20 -4.79 -8.79 23.84
CA ALA A 20 -3.52 -8.63 24.55
C ALA A 20 -3.33 -7.22 25.15
N ARG A 21 -3.97 -6.20 24.55
CA ARG A 21 -3.88 -4.79 25.00
C ARG A 21 -5.01 -4.39 25.94
N ASN A 22 -6.18 -5.01 25.83
CA ASN A 22 -7.36 -4.75 26.67
C ASN A 22 -7.75 -6.01 27.47
N GLN A 23 -6.98 -6.34 28.52
CA GLN A 23 -7.22 -7.53 29.37
C GLN A 23 -8.56 -7.53 30.13
N SER A 24 -9.32 -6.43 30.10
CA SER A 24 -10.59 -6.27 30.81
C SER A 24 -11.83 -6.37 29.90
N TRP A 25 -11.67 -6.66 28.61
CA TRP A 25 -12.80 -6.75 27.68
C TRP A 25 -13.38 -8.16 27.60
N THR A 26 -14.69 -8.28 27.74
CA THR A 26 -15.41 -9.53 27.49
C THR A 26 -15.89 -9.59 26.04
N LEU A 27 -16.07 -10.80 25.48
CA LEU A 27 -16.64 -11.02 24.15
C LEU A 27 -18.00 -10.31 23.95
N ALA A 28 -18.73 -10.06 25.04
CA ALA A 28 -19.98 -9.32 25.05
C ALA A 28 -19.81 -7.81 24.77
N ASP A 29 -18.70 -7.19 25.18
CA ASP A 29 -18.43 -5.76 24.93
C ASP A 29 -18.09 -5.49 23.46
N LEU A 30 -17.40 -6.44 22.82
CA LEU A 30 -17.16 -6.46 21.37
C LEU A 30 -18.46 -6.61 20.58
N ALA A 31 -19.41 -7.40 21.09
CA ALA A 31 -20.73 -7.57 20.48
C ALA A 31 -21.64 -6.35 20.72
N ALA A 32 -21.52 -5.67 21.86
CA ALA A 32 -22.35 -4.52 22.22
C ALA A 32 -22.00 -3.23 21.43
N GLY A 33 -20.77 -3.10 20.94
CA GLY A 33 -20.36 -2.02 20.02
C GLY A 33 -20.82 -2.22 18.57
N SER A 34 -21.40 -3.37 18.26
CA SER A 34 -21.81 -3.78 16.92
C SER A 34 -23.33 -3.94 16.90
N SER A 35 -24.04 -2.98 16.31
CA SER A 35 -25.48 -3.03 16.08
C SER A 35 -25.91 -4.40 15.56
N ALA A 36 -26.55 -5.17 16.44
CA ALA A 36 -26.94 -6.54 16.20
C ALA A 36 -27.86 -6.65 14.97
N SER A 37 -27.47 -7.46 13.96
CA SER A 37 -28.35 -8.28 13.09
C SER A 37 -27.65 -8.76 11.79
N LEU A 38 -26.55 -9.52 11.85
CA LEU A 38 -25.97 -10.18 10.66
C LEU A 38 -25.23 -11.51 11.00
N LEU A 39 -25.80 -12.36 11.85
CA LEU A 39 -25.31 -13.73 12.09
C LEU A 39 -25.92 -14.66 11.03
N SER A 40 -25.18 -15.37 10.18
CA SER A 40 -24.56 -16.66 10.54
C SER A 40 -23.41 -17.09 9.60
N LEU A 41 -23.07 -16.28 8.61
CA LEU A 41 -21.82 -16.39 7.82
C LEU A 41 -21.09 -15.03 7.69
N ALA A 42 -21.80 -13.96 8.05
CA ALA A 42 -21.30 -12.60 8.19
C ALA A 42 -20.79 -12.29 9.60
N ALA A 43 -20.96 -13.19 10.58
CA ALA A 43 -20.44 -13.01 11.94
C ALA A 43 -18.90 -12.91 11.97
N GLU A 44 -18.20 -13.64 11.09
CA GLU A 44 -16.74 -13.50 10.93
C GLU A 44 -16.36 -12.19 10.22
N HIS A 45 -17.10 -11.79 9.19
CA HIS A 45 -16.80 -10.55 8.47
C HIS A 45 -17.15 -9.27 9.26
N VAL A 46 -18.20 -9.32 10.08
CA VAL A 46 -18.61 -8.23 10.99
C VAL A 46 -17.65 -8.13 12.16
N SER A 47 -17.18 -9.25 12.73
CA SER A 47 -16.15 -9.21 13.78
C SER A 47 -14.82 -8.66 13.24
N VAL A 48 -14.48 -8.96 11.99
CA VAL A 48 -13.28 -8.44 11.32
C VAL A 48 -13.39 -6.96 11.00
N ALA A 49 -14.54 -6.50 10.49
CA ALA A 49 -14.79 -5.07 10.27
C ALA A 49 -14.76 -4.28 11.58
N ALA A 50 -15.36 -4.82 12.65
CA ALA A 50 -15.29 -4.23 13.98
C ALA A 50 -13.85 -4.19 14.51
N ALA A 51 -13.07 -5.27 14.34
CA ALA A 51 -11.68 -5.29 14.74
C ALA A 51 -10.84 -4.26 13.96
N PHE A 52 -11.06 -4.11 12.65
CA PHE A 52 -10.40 -3.05 11.85
C PHE A 52 -10.79 -1.66 12.31
N GLU A 53 -12.07 -1.44 12.62
CA GLU A 53 -12.54 -0.16 13.13
C GLU A 53 -11.89 0.17 14.48
N VAL A 54 -11.77 -0.81 15.36
CA VAL A 54 -11.09 -0.62 16.64
C VAL A 54 -9.60 -0.32 16.42
N SER A 55 -8.88 -1.11 15.62
CA SER A 55 -7.47 -0.83 15.29
C SER A 55 -7.30 0.55 14.62
N TYR A 56 -8.21 0.94 13.73
CA TYR A 56 -8.20 2.25 13.08
C TYR A 56 -8.44 3.40 14.07
N ARG A 57 -9.39 3.26 15.00
CA ARG A 57 -9.66 4.27 16.04
C ARG A 57 -8.51 4.43 17.03
N HIS A 58 -7.69 3.40 17.24
CA HIS A 58 -6.50 3.46 18.10
C HIS A 58 -5.30 4.14 17.44
N LEU A 59 -5.32 4.34 16.11
CA LEU A 59 -4.28 5.11 15.43
C LEU A 59 -4.34 6.57 15.85
N ASP A 60 -3.17 7.20 15.91
CA ASP A 60 -3.06 8.64 16.01
C ASP A 60 -3.65 9.34 14.75
N PRO A 61 -3.96 10.64 14.81
CA PRO A 61 -4.59 11.33 13.68
C PRO A 61 -3.79 11.23 12.38
N ASN A 62 -2.45 11.17 12.46
CA ASN A 62 -1.59 11.03 11.30
C ASN A 62 -1.64 9.61 10.71
N GLY A 63 -1.66 8.57 11.55
CA GLY A 63 -1.87 7.19 11.14
C GLY A 63 -3.23 6.97 10.48
N GLN A 64 -4.31 7.51 11.05
CA GLN A 64 -5.65 7.46 10.45
C GLN A 64 -5.70 8.14 9.08
N ARG A 65 -5.05 9.30 8.97
CA ARG A 65 -4.90 10.02 7.70
C ARG A 65 -4.12 9.20 6.68
N MET A 66 -2.95 8.67 7.04
CA MET A 66 -2.13 7.83 6.15
C MET A 66 -2.91 6.60 5.69
N PHE A 67 -3.60 5.89 6.60
CA PHE A 67 -4.42 4.72 6.27
C PHE A 67 -5.50 5.05 5.21
N ARG A 68 -6.23 6.16 5.38
CA ARG A 68 -7.22 6.62 4.40
C ARG A 68 -6.61 6.97 3.04
N LEU A 69 -5.42 7.56 3.03
CA LEU A 69 -4.71 7.93 1.80
C LEU A 69 -4.17 6.71 1.05
N LEU A 70 -3.68 5.70 1.77
CA LEU A 70 -3.26 4.42 1.18
C LEU A 70 -4.43 3.68 0.53
N GLY A 71 -5.67 3.88 1.01
CA GLY A 71 -6.89 3.38 0.35
C GLY A 71 -7.08 3.89 -1.09
N LEU A 72 -6.54 5.07 -1.42
CA LEU A 72 -6.59 5.65 -2.78
C LEU A 72 -5.54 5.07 -3.72
N HIS A 73 -4.55 4.34 -3.19
CA HIS A 73 -3.46 3.82 -3.98
C HIS A 73 -3.94 2.68 -4.89
N PRO A 74 -3.74 2.77 -6.22
CA PRO A 74 -4.23 1.76 -7.17
C PRO A 74 -3.46 0.44 -7.11
N GLY A 75 -2.22 0.45 -6.61
CA GLY A 75 -1.34 -0.72 -6.53
C GLY A 75 -1.49 -1.57 -5.27
N THR A 76 -1.10 -2.85 -5.37
CA THR A 76 -1.18 -3.83 -4.28
C THR A 76 -0.18 -3.57 -3.15
N THR A 77 0.98 -3.02 -3.49
CA THR A 77 2.03 -2.64 -2.54
C THR A 77 2.37 -1.16 -2.69
N THR A 78 2.81 -0.55 -1.60
CA THR A 78 3.20 0.86 -1.54
C THR A 78 4.58 0.94 -0.89
N ASP A 79 5.50 1.68 -1.50
CA ASP A 79 6.80 2.00 -0.89
C ASP A 79 6.73 3.34 -0.15
N GLY A 80 7.77 3.63 0.65
CA GLY A 80 7.84 4.87 1.42
C GLY A 80 7.79 6.14 0.56
N TYR A 81 8.29 6.09 -0.68
CA TYR A 81 8.27 7.25 -1.58
C TYR A 81 6.85 7.55 -2.07
N ALA A 82 6.12 6.54 -2.53
CA ALA A 82 4.72 6.66 -2.93
C ALA A 82 3.83 7.10 -1.76
N ALA A 83 4.08 6.57 -0.55
CA ALA A 83 3.37 6.99 0.67
C ALA A 83 3.66 8.46 1.01
N SER A 84 4.93 8.90 0.93
CA SER A 84 5.29 10.30 1.17
C SER A 84 4.63 11.26 0.16
N ALA A 85 4.57 10.87 -1.12
CA ALA A 85 3.90 11.63 -2.16
C ALA A 85 2.38 11.73 -1.90
N LEU A 86 1.73 10.62 -1.53
CA LEU A 86 0.32 10.59 -1.15
C LEU A 86 0.03 11.52 0.03
N ALA A 87 0.78 11.35 1.12
CA ALA A 87 0.60 12.11 2.36
C ALA A 87 0.99 13.58 2.23
N GLY A 88 1.90 13.91 1.30
CA GLY A 88 2.50 15.24 1.19
C GLY A 88 3.44 15.53 2.37
N THR A 89 4.14 14.51 2.86
CA THR A 89 5.06 14.56 4.01
C THR A 89 6.47 14.16 3.58
N SER A 90 7.44 14.30 4.49
CA SER A 90 8.79 13.80 4.24
C SER A 90 8.83 12.26 4.18
N LEU A 91 9.87 11.70 3.55
CA LEU A 91 10.08 10.25 3.50
C LEU A 91 10.20 9.64 4.91
N THR A 92 10.85 10.34 5.83
CA THR A 92 11.04 9.89 7.22
C THR A 92 9.71 9.80 7.96
N GLU A 93 8.87 10.83 7.85
CA GLU A 93 7.53 10.83 8.46
C GLU A 93 6.63 9.74 7.86
N ALA A 94 6.66 9.60 6.53
CA ALA A 94 5.89 8.56 5.85
C ALA A 94 6.35 7.16 6.26
N ALA A 95 7.66 6.92 6.37
CA ALA A 95 8.21 5.65 6.86
C ALA A 95 7.76 5.36 8.29
N GLY A 96 7.86 6.32 9.21
CA GLY A 96 7.39 6.13 10.59
C GLY A 96 5.89 5.84 10.68
N GLN A 97 5.07 6.48 9.83
CA GLN A 97 3.63 6.21 9.75
C GLN A 97 3.35 4.80 9.19
N LEU A 98 4.09 4.36 8.18
CA LEU A 98 3.98 2.99 7.65
C LEU A 98 4.40 1.95 8.69
N ASP A 99 5.48 2.21 9.44
CA ASP A 99 5.95 1.33 10.50
C ASP A 99 4.94 1.24 11.65
N GLY A 100 4.33 2.37 12.04
CA GLY A 100 3.24 2.39 13.02
C GLY A 100 2.03 1.56 12.57
N LEU A 101 1.60 1.73 11.32
CA LEU A 101 0.51 0.94 10.74
C LEU A 101 0.84 -0.57 10.64
N HIS A 102 2.10 -0.91 10.36
CA HIS A 102 2.58 -2.29 10.37
C HIS A 102 2.57 -2.88 11.79
N GLY A 103 2.99 -2.12 12.80
CA GLY A 103 2.92 -2.52 14.22
C GLY A 103 1.49 -2.85 14.67
N GLU A 104 0.51 -2.08 14.19
CA GLU A 104 -0.92 -2.31 14.44
C GLU A 104 -1.52 -3.46 13.59
N GLY A 105 -0.74 -4.08 12.70
CA GLY A 105 -1.19 -5.20 11.87
C GLY A 105 -2.09 -4.79 10.70
N LEU A 106 -2.14 -3.50 10.39
CA LEU A 106 -2.92 -2.95 9.28
C LEU A 106 -2.15 -3.00 7.95
N LEU A 107 -0.84 -3.24 8.01
CA LEU A 107 0.04 -3.46 6.87
C LEU A 107 0.82 -4.76 7.04
N ILE A 108 1.31 -5.30 5.92
CA ILE A 108 2.23 -6.43 5.87
C ILE A 108 3.50 -5.95 5.17
N ASP A 109 4.68 -6.21 5.75
CA ASP A 109 5.92 -6.03 5.03
C ASP A 109 6.06 -7.13 3.96
N THR A 110 6.16 -6.70 2.70
CA THR A 110 6.35 -7.58 1.54
C THR A 110 7.82 -7.71 1.13
N GLY A 111 8.73 -7.12 1.92
CA GLY A 111 10.16 -7.03 1.66
C GLY A 111 10.54 -5.78 0.89
N HIS A 112 11.83 -5.42 0.92
CA HIS A 112 12.40 -4.26 0.21
C HIS A 112 11.75 -2.92 0.57
N ARG A 113 11.30 -2.75 1.83
CA ARG A 113 10.59 -1.56 2.33
C ARG A 113 9.29 -1.26 1.56
N ARG A 114 8.59 -2.33 1.17
CA ARG A 114 7.26 -2.25 0.52
C ARG A 114 6.22 -2.84 1.43
N TYR A 115 5.14 -2.10 1.60
CA TYR A 115 4.03 -2.48 2.47
C TYR A 115 2.82 -2.87 1.62
N GLY A 116 2.24 -4.02 1.93
CA GLY A 116 0.99 -4.51 1.36
C GLY A 116 -0.18 -4.29 2.31
N MET A 117 -1.38 -4.27 1.75
CA MET A 117 -2.64 -4.39 2.49
C MET A 117 -3.38 -5.63 2.03
N HIS A 118 -3.96 -6.36 2.97
CA HIS A 118 -4.97 -7.36 2.67
C HIS A 118 -6.17 -6.73 1.95
N ASP A 119 -6.83 -7.50 1.08
CA ASP A 119 -7.93 -7.01 0.25
C ASP A 119 -9.08 -6.41 1.09
N LEU A 120 -9.36 -6.95 2.28
CA LEU A 120 -10.37 -6.41 3.20
C LEU A 120 -9.95 -5.08 3.83
N LEU A 121 -8.70 -4.97 4.29
CA LEU A 121 -8.14 -3.71 4.82
C LEU A 121 -8.11 -2.63 3.73
N ARG A 122 -7.82 -3.01 2.49
CA ARG A 122 -7.87 -2.11 1.34
C ARG A 122 -9.29 -1.62 1.06
N ARG A 123 -10.29 -2.51 1.12
CA ARG A 123 -11.70 -2.11 0.97
C ARG A 123 -12.11 -1.17 2.10
N TYR A 124 -11.78 -1.50 3.34
CA TYR A 124 -12.06 -0.65 4.49
C TYR A 124 -11.38 0.71 4.38
N ALA A 125 -10.10 0.76 3.99
CA ALA A 125 -9.38 2.01 3.75
C ALA A 125 -10.03 2.88 2.66
N ARG A 126 -10.57 2.28 1.60
CA ARG A 126 -11.34 3.00 0.57
C ARG A 126 -12.63 3.58 1.12
N ASP A 127 -13.36 2.80 1.93
CA ASP A 127 -14.60 3.26 2.55
C ASP A 127 -14.31 4.44 3.50
N CYS A 128 -13.25 4.36 4.31
CA CYS A 128 -12.79 5.46 5.16
C CYS A 128 -12.33 6.68 4.34
N SER A 129 -11.73 6.46 3.16
CA SER A 129 -11.31 7.53 2.26
C SER A 129 -12.49 8.25 1.61
N ALA A 130 -13.52 7.49 1.22
CA ALA A 130 -14.77 8.02 0.65
C ALA A 130 -15.57 8.83 1.67
N ALA A 131 -15.53 8.44 2.95
CA ALA A 131 -16.11 9.20 4.06
C ALA A 131 -15.31 10.46 4.44
N GLY A 132 -14.06 10.59 3.95
CA GLY A 132 -13.18 11.71 4.23
C GLY A 132 -13.38 12.92 3.30
N PRO A 133 -12.59 14.00 3.49
CA PRO A 133 -12.70 15.19 2.65
C PRO A 133 -12.26 14.92 1.20
N ALA A 134 -13.21 14.94 0.25
CA ALA A 134 -12.93 14.66 -1.16
C ALA A 134 -11.83 15.55 -1.79
N LYS A 135 -11.68 16.79 -1.30
CA LYS A 135 -10.62 17.72 -1.72
C LYS A 135 -9.22 17.21 -1.36
N GLU A 136 -9.08 16.57 -0.20
CA GLU A 136 -7.82 15.98 0.23
C GLU A 136 -7.47 14.77 -0.63
N SER A 137 -8.42 13.87 -0.85
CA SER A 137 -8.24 12.68 -1.68
C SER A 137 -7.79 13.04 -3.10
N ARG A 138 -8.43 14.06 -3.70
CA ARG A 138 -8.03 14.55 -5.04
C ARG A 138 -6.62 15.13 -5.06
N ARG A 139 -6.23 15.90 -4.03
CA ARG A 139 -4.87 16.45 -3.92
C ARG A 139 -3.83 15.35 -3.73
N ALA A 140 -4.11 14.37 -2.88
CA ALA A 140 -3.22 13.23 -2.65
C ALA A 140 -3.00 12.41 -3.93
N LEU A 141 -4.08 12.12 -4.66
CA LEU A 141 -3.97 11.40 -5.94
C LEU A 141 -3.16 12.19 -6.96
N LYS A 142 -3.35 13.52 -7.05
CA LYS A 142 -2.53 14.37 -7.92
C LYS A 142 -1.04 14.27 -7.58
N ARG A 143 -0.66 14.42 -6.30
CA ARG A 143 0.74 14.32 -5.87
C ARG A 143 1.34 12.95 -6.19
N LEU A 144 0.56 11.88 -6.02
CA LEU A 144 1.00 10.52 -6.36
C LEU A 144 1.25 10.39 -7.87
N MET A 145 0.37 10.93 -8.72
CA MET A 145 0.56 10.91 -10.18
C MET A 145 1.78 11.75 -10.59
N ASP A 146 1.94 12.95 -10.01
CA ASP A 146 3.11 13.80 -10.23
C ASP A 146 4.42 13.05 -9.86
N TYR A 147 4.41 12.32 -8.73
CA TYR A 147 5.53 11.48 -8.31
C TYR A 147 5.84 10.36 -9.31
N TYR A 148 4.82 9.63 -9.78
CA TYR A 148 5.06 8.56 -10.75
C TYR A 148 5.58 9.07 -12.09
N GLN A 149 5.08 10.21 -12.56
CA GLN A 149 5.62 10.85 -13.76
C GLN A 149 7.09 11.24 -13.58
N TYR A 150 7.43 11.85 -12.44
CA TYR A 150 8.81 12.20 -12.11
C TYR A 150 9.72 10.96 -12.03
N ALA A 151 9.27 9.92 -11.32
CA ALA A 151 10.03 8.67 -11.17
C ALA A 151 10.25 7.98 -12.52
N ALA A 152 9.23 7.91 -13.37
CA ALA A 152 9.31 7.35 -14.71
C ALA A 152 10.26 8.15 -15.61
N ALA A 153 10.16 9.49 -15.61
CA ALA A 153 11.07 10.34 -16.37
C ALA A 153 12.53 10.18 -15.94
N ARG A 154 12.79 10.09 -14.63
CA ARG A 154 14.12 9.84 -14.06
C ARG A 154 14.66 8.47 -14.45
N ALA A 155 13.83 7.44 -14.44
CA ALA A 155 14.21 6.09 -14.87
C ALA A 155 14.53 6.07 -16.37
N GLY A 156 13.67 6.67 -17.22
CA GLY A 156 13.88 6.80 -18.66
C GLY A 156 15.19 7.52 -18.98
N ALA A 157 15.49 8.64 -18.32
CA ALA A 157 16.75 9.36 -18.51
C ALA A 157 18.00 8.57 -18.08
N ARG A 158 17.88 7.68 -17.09
CA ARG A 158 18.99 6.78 -16.69
C ARG A 158 19.19 5.66 -17.71
N LEU A 159 18.11 5.04 -18.19
CA LEU A 159 18.17 4.01 -19.22
C LEU A 159 18.75 4.57 -20.52
N ALA A 160 18.31 5.76 -20.96
CA ALA A 160 18.81 6.42 -22.16
C ALA A 160 20.33 6.74 -22.08
N ARG A 161 20.83 7.09 -20.88
CA ARG A 161 22.28 7.25 -20.66
C ARG A 161 23.05 5.93 -20.73
N GLN A 162 22.44 4.82 -20.32
CA GLN A 162 23.07 3.50 -20.36
C GLN A 162 23.01 2.85 -21.75
N THR A 163 22.07 3.28 -22.60
CA THR A 163 21.90 2.79 -23.98
C THR A 163 22.46 3.72 -25.04
N GLN A 164 23.21 4.76 -24.67
CA GLN A 164 24.01 5.48 -25.65
C GLN A 164 25.00 4.49 -26.30
N PRO A 165 24.94 4.28 -27.63
CA PRO A 165 25.88 3.42 -28.30
C PRO A 165 27.26 4.07 -28.12
N GLY A 166 28.24 3.32 -27.63
CA GLY A 166 29.63 3.67 -27.84
C GLY A 166 29.90 3.87 -29.34
N PRO A 167 31.00 4.55 -29.71
CA PRO A 167 31.34 4.77 -31.12
C PRO A 167 31.24 3.44 -31.86
N VAL A 168 30.46 3.42 -32.94
CA VAL A 168 30.32 2.25 -33.81
C VAL A 168 31.74 1.81 -34.16
N PRO A 169 32.17 0.58 -33.77
CA PRO A 169 33.49 0.11 -34.16
C PRO A 169 33.57 0.12 -35.68
N ALA A 170 34.66 0.68 -36.22
CA ALA A 170 34.88 0.79 -37.65
C ALA A 170 34.65 -0.58 -38.32
N ALA A 171 33.99 -0.55 -39.48
CA ALA A 171 33.74 -1.76 -40.26
C ALA A 171 35.04 -2.55 -40.43
N PRO A 172 35.03 -3.88 -40.23
CA PRO A 172 36.21 -4.68 -40.50
C PRO A 172 36.62 -4.50 -41.97
N GLU A 173 37.92 -4.36 -42.23
CA GLU A 173 38.56 -4.10 -43.54
C GLU A 173 38.35 -5.20 -44.61
N GLY A 174 37.28 -6.00 -44.51
CA GLY A 174 36.94 -7.07 -45.46
C GLY A 174 35.88 -6.69 -46.50
N LEU A 175 35.33 -5.48 -46.48
CA LEU A 175 34.31 -5.03 -47.46
C LEU A 175 34.86 -4.02 -48.48
N ALA A 176 36.16 -4.08 -48.78
CA ALA A 176 36.76 -3.39 -49.92
C ALA A 176 36.85 -4.34 -51.11
N ALA A 177 35.97 -4.09 -52.08
CA ALA A 177 36.11 -4.40 -53.51
C ALA A 177 36.40 -5.86 -53.91
N ALA A 178 35.37 -6.53 -54.45
CA ALA A 178 35.62 -7.43 -55.58
C ALA A 178 35.76 -6.56 -56.85
N PRO A 179 36.94 -6.48 -57.49
CA PRO A 179 37.06 -5.86 -58.80
C PRO A 179 36.38 -6.76 -59.84
N GLY A 180 35.63 -6.12 -60.74
CA GLY A 180 35.07 -6.77 -61.90
C GLY A 180 36.16 -7.19 -62.90
N SER A 181 35.93 -8.33 -63.54
CA SER A 181 36.52 -8.80 -64.80
C SER A 181 35.88 -10.17 -65.04
N GLY A 182 35.35 -10.54 -66.20
CA GLY A 182 35.44 -10.05 -67.57
C GLY A 182 35.07 -11.26 -68.44
#